data_AF-A0A817HZY7-F1
#
_entry.id   AF-A0A817HZY7-F1
#
_cell.length_a   1.000
_cell.length_b   1.000
_cell.length_c   1.000
_cell.angle_alpha   90.00
_cell.angle_beta   90.00
_cell.angle_gamma   90.00
#
_symmetry.space_group_name_H-M   'P 1'
#
loop_
_entity.id
_entity.type
_entity.pdbx_description
1 polymer ?
#
loop_
_entity_poly.entity_id
_entity_poly.type
_entity_poly.pdbx_seq_one_letter_code
_entity_poly.pdbx_strand_id
1 'polypeptide(L)'
;MSTNKKEKEEEKLSSINNDDEMDRLARQMLLEEAKRNKIRAQTQGALGWQKPTQVTNRKFLRNTLISNAVHNINKNEQEKQQRLKSMTYRKQDDYKYQRKRSHTPPRKKHDYNDDELSSKRMKKDK
;
A
#
# COMPACT_ATOMS: atom_id res chain seq x y z
N MET A 1 -15.30 -52.53 45.04
CA MET A 1 -15.62 -51.46 44.07
C MET A 1 -17.10 -51.56 43.73
N SER A 2 -17.93 -50.73 44.34
CA SER A 2 -19.32 -50.53 43.90
C SER A 2 -19.71 -49.11 44.28
N THR A 3 -19.47 -48.16 43.39
CA THR A 3 -20.08 -46.83 43.49
C THR A 3 -21.48 -46.88 42.87
N ASN A 4 -22.39 -46.30 43.62
CA ASN A 4 -23.84 -46.47 43.55
C ASN A 4 -24.42 -46.15 42.17
N LYS A 5 -25.15 -47.12 41.61
CA LYS A 5 -25.95 -46.95 40.37
C LYS A 5 -26.92 -45.76 40.46
N LYS A 6 -27.39 -45.43 41.67
CA LYS A 6 -28.23 -44.27 41.99
C LYS A 6 -27.56 -42.92 41.73
N GLU A 7 -26.30 -42.74 42.11
CA GLU A 7 -25.59 -41.45 41.95
C GLU A 7 -25.37 -41.13 40.46
N LYS A 8 -25.11 -42.16 39.63
CA LYS A 8 -25.00 -41.99 38.17
C LYS A 8 -26.33 -41.69 37.47
N GLU A 9 -27.45 -42.17 38.01
CA GLU A 9 -28.79 -41.85 37.47
C GLU A 9 -29.21 -40.43 37.84
N GLU A 10 -28.86 -39.95 39.04
CA GLU A 10 -29.13 -38.58 39.49
C GLU A 10 -28.30 -37.53 38.73
N GLU A 11 -27.02 -37.79 38.44
CA GLU A 11 -26.21 -36.92 37.56
C GLU A 11 -26.73 -36.90 36.12
N LYS A 12 -27.24 -38.03 35.62
CA LYS A 12 -27.80 -38.12 34.26
C LYS A 12 -29.14 -37.39 34.14
N LEU A 13 -29.97 -37.44 35.18
CA LEU A 13 -31.24 -36.68 35.26
C LEU A 13 -30.98 -35.17 35.42
N SER A 14 -29.96 -34.76 36.17
CA SER A 14 -29.59 -33.34 36.28
C SER A 14 -29.02 -32.79 34.97
N SER A 15 -28.23 -33.58 34.23
CA SER A 15 -27.77 -33.23 32.88
C SER A 15 -28.92 -33.18 31.87
N ILE A 16 -29.86 -34.13 31.90
CA ILE A 16 -31.04 -34.12 31.01
C ILE A 16 -31.95 -32.93 31.31
N ASN A 17 -32.18 -32.59 32.59
CA ASN A 17 -32.94 -31.39 32.96
C ASN A 17 -32.24 -30.11 32.50
N ASN A 18 -30.90 -30.09 32.51
CA ASN A 18 -30.14 -28.97 31.97
C ASN A 18 -30.28 -28.91 30.44
N ASP A 19 -30.15 -30.03 29.73
CA ASP A 19 -30.26 -30.07 28.28
C ASP A 19 -31.68 -29.74 27.79
N ASP A 20 -32.71 -30.27 28.45
CA ASP A 20 -34.12 -29.99 28.13
C ASP A 20 -34.50 -28.53 28.43
N GLU A 21 -33.98 -27.94 29.52
CA GLU A 21 -34.17 -26.52 29.82
C GLU A 21 -33.37 -25.63 28.86
N MET A 22 -32.16 -26.02 28.47
CA MET A 22 -31.39 -25.32 27.43
C MET A 22 -32.12 -25.36 26.08
N ASP A 23 -32.70 -26.50 25.71
CA ASP A 23 -33.51 -26.65 24.50
C ASP A 23 -34.76 -25.78 24.54
N ARG A 24 -35.43 -25.71 25.70
CA ARG A 24 -36.58 -24.83 25.90
C ARG A 24 -36.18 -23.36 25.75
N LEU A 25 -35.08 -22.94 26.39
CA LEU A 25 -34.55 -21.58 26.29
C LEU A 25 -34.12 -21.25 24.86
N ALA A 26 -33.47 -22.19 24.16
CA ALA A 26 -33.05 -22.02 22.77
C ALA A 26 -34.27 -21.82 21.86
N ARG A 27 -35.32 -22.64 22.01
CA ARG A 27 -36.58 -22.47 21.27
C ARG A 27 -37.23 -21.13 21.55
N GLN A 28 -37.24 -20.70 22.80
CA GLN A 28 -37.79 -19.39 23.17
C GLN A 28 -36.98 -18.25 22.51
N MET A 29 -35.66 -18.28 22.60
CA MET A 29 -34.77 -17.28 21.99
C MET A 29 -34.94 -17.22 20.47
N LEU A 30 -35.08 -18.36 19.78
CA LEU A 30 -35.36 -18.40 18.34
C LEU A 30 -36.68 -17.70 17.99
N LEU A 31 -37.74 -17.94 18.76
CA LEU A 31 -39.04 -17.30 18.54
C LEU A 31 -39.00 -15.79 18.80
N GLU A 32 -38.28 -15.36 19.84
CA GLU A 32 -38.09 -13.95 20.15
C GLU A 32 -37.30 -13.23 19.06
N GLU A 33 -36.21 -13.83 18.57
CA GLU A 33 -35.41 -13.27 17.48
C GLU A 33 -36.20 -13.22 16.16
N ALA A 34 -37.01 -14.23 15.88
CA ALA A 34 -37.93 -14.21 14.72
C ALA A 34 -38.94 -13.04 14.80
N LYS A 35 -39.50 -12.76 16.00
CA LYS A 35 -40.38 -11.59 16.21
C LYS A 35 -39.63 -10.28 15.98
N ARG A 36 -38.41 -10.14 16.49
CA ARG A 36 -37.57 -8.96 16.25
C ARG A 36 -37.25 -8.78 14.77
N ASN A 37 -36.92 -9.86 14.07
CA ASN A 37 -36.62 -9.84 12.65
C ASN A 37 -37.85 -9.46 11.81
N LYS A 38 -39.06 -9.91 12.20
CA LYS A 38 -40.30 -9.46 11.57
C LYS A 38 -40.47 -7.95 11.70
N ILE A 39 -40.29 -7.38 12.90
CA ILE A 39 -40.38 -5.93 13.11
C ILE A 39 -39.33 -5.21 12.29
N ARG A 40 -38.07 -5.68 12.32
CA ARG A 40 -36.98 -5.09 11.54
C ARG A 40 -37.28 -5.08 10.04
N ALA A 41 -37.78 -6.19 9.50
CA ALA A 41 -38.18 -6.30 8.10
C ALA A 41 -39.36 -5.37 7.77
N GLN A 42 -40.31 -5.17 8.70
CA GLN A 42 -41.40 -4.21 8.50
C GLN A 42 -40.91 -2.75 8.53
N THR A 43 -39.98 -2.40 9.43
CA THR A 43 -39.47 -1.02 9.57
C THR A 43 -38.46 -0.65 8.48
N GLN A 44 -37.54 -1.57 8.14
CA GLN A 44 -36.39 -1.30 7.27
C GLN A 44 -36.40 -2.10 5.96
N GLY A 45 -37.36 -3.02 5.77
CA GLY A 45 -37.41 -3.86 4.57
C GLY A 45 -36.14 -4.69 4.39
N ALA A 46 -35.70 -4.83 3.14
CA ALA A 46 -34.46 -5.51 2.79
C ALA A 46 -33.20 -4.84 3.39
N LEU A 47 -33.24 -3.54 3.69
CA LEU A 47 -32.10 -2.82 4.30
C LEU A 47 -31.84 -3.25 5.75
N GLY A 48 -32.83 -3.84 6.44
CA GLY A 48 -32.65 -4.30 7.82
C GLY A 48 -31.74 -5.52 7.97
N TRP A 49 -31.44 -6.22 6.87
CA TRP A 49 -30.47 -7.31 6.83
C TRP A 49 -29.06 -6.82 6.46
N GLN A 50 -28.93 -5.58 6.01
CA GLN A 50 -27.64 -4.99 5.69
C GLN A 50 -26.93 -4.63 6.99
N LYS A 51 -25.65 -5.01 7.10
CA LYS A 51 -24.81 -4.62 8.23
C LYS A 51 -24.83 -3.08 8.33
N PRO A 52 -25.13 -2.50 9.52
CA PRO A 52 -25.15 -1.06 9.68
C PRO A 52 -23.77 -0.51 9.28
N THR A 53 -23.76 0.36 8.27
CA THR A 53 -22.55 1.09 7.89
C THR A 53 -22.17 1.94 9.07
N GLN A 54 -20.98 1.70 9.65
CA GLN A 54 -20.53 2.48 10.79
C GLN A 54 -20.54 3.95 10.40
N VAL A 55 -21.31 4.75 11.15
CA VAL A 55 -21.49 6.16 10.86
C VAL A 55 -20.22 6.88 11.28
N THR A 56 -19.26 7.00 10.37
CA THR A 56 -18.04 7.78 10.64
C THR A 56 -18.40 9.25 10.78
N ASN A 57 -17.77 9.97 11.71
CA ASN A 57 -17.95 11.41 11.81
C ASN A 57 -17.49 12.09 10.52
N ARG A 58 -18.41 12.76 9.79
CA ARG A 58 -18.13 13.40 8.50
C ARG A 58 -16.99 14.41 8.57
N LYS A 59 -16.92 15.20 9.65
CA LYS A 59 -15.84 16.19 9.84
C LYS A 59 -14.50 15.50 10.05
N PHE A 60 -14.48 14.48 10.90
CA PHE A 60 -13.27 13.68 11.15
C PHE A 60 -12.76 13.06 9.86
N LEU A 61 -13.61 12.31 9.14
CA LEU A 61 -13.21 11.63 7.90
C LEU A 61 -12.67 12.62 6.86
N ARG A 62 -13.38 13.74 6.64
CA ARG A 62 -12.94 14.78 5.70
C ARG A 62 -11.58 15.35 6.10
N ASN A 63 -11.39 15.69 7.37
CA ASN A 63 -10.14 16.24 7.86
C ASN A 63 -8.99 15.23 7.77
N THR A 64 -9.25 13.96 8.09
CA THR A 64 -8.26 12.88 7.96
C THR A 64 -7.84 12.69 6.50
N LEU A 65 -8.79 12.66 5.57
CA LEU A 65 -8.49 12.50 4.14
C LEU A 65 -7.69 13.69 3.59
N ILE A 66 -8.11 14.92 3.90
CA ILE A 66 -7.40 16.13 3.46
C ILE A 66 -6.01 16.21 4.07
N SER A 67 -5.87 15.96 5.38
CA SER A 67 -4.58 15.99 6.08
C SER A 67 -3.60 14.98 5.48
N ASN A 68 -4.06 13.75 5.24
CA ASN A 68 -3.23 12.70 4.63
C ASN A 68 -2.86 13.04 3.18
N ALA A 69 -3.80 13.57 2.39
CA ALA A 69 -3.52 13.99 1.01
C ALA A 69 -2.45 15.09 0.97
N VAL A 70 -2.57 16.13 1.80
CA VAL A 70 -1.59 17.21 1.90
C VAL A 70 -0.24 16.71 2.40
N HIS A 71 -0.23 15.85 3.43
CA HIS A 71 1.00 15.26 3.95
C HIS A 71 1.75 14.47 2.88
N ASN A 72 1.04 13.66 2.09
CA ASN A 72 1.63 12.86 1.02
C ASN A 72 2.19 13.72 -0.12
N ILE A 73 1.50 14.80 -0.50
CA ILE A 73 1.99 15.76 -1.49
C ILE A 73 3.30 16.40 -1.01
N ASN A 74 3.31 16.90 0.23
CA ASN A 74 4.49 17.54 0.81
C ASN A 74 5.68 16.58 0.94
N LYS A 75 5.43 15.33 1.33
CA LYS A 75 6.46 14.28 1.40
C LYS A 75 7.07 14.01 0.02
N ASN A 76 6.25 13.86 -1.00
CA ASN A 76 6.72 13.64 -2.37
C ASN A 76 7.52 14.84 -2.90
N GLU A 77 7.12 16.06 -2.57
CA GLU A 77 7.87 17.27 -2.93
C GLU A 77 9.23 17.33 -2.24
N GLN A 78 9.28 17.04 -0.93
CA GLN A 78 10.53 16.97 -0.18
C GLN A 78 11.48 15.91 -0.77
N GLU A 79 10.98 14.72 -1.08
CA GLU A 79 11.78 13.67 -1.74
C GLU A 79 12.30 14.12 -3.11
N LYS A 80 11.47 14.82 -3.91
CA LYS A 80 11.90 15.38 -5.20
C LYS A 80 12.98 16.44 -5.03
N GLN A 81 12.84 17.33 -4.06
CA GLN A 81 13.84 18.36 -3.75
C GLN A 81 15.16 17.74 -3.27
N GLN A 82 15.11 16.68 -2.45
CA GLN A 82 16.30 15.94 -2.03
C GLN A 82 17.00 15.27 -3.21
N ARG A 83 16.25 14.63 -4.12
CA ARG A 83 16.79 14.04 -5.35
C ARG A 83 17.47 15.10 -6.23
N LEU A 84 16.82 16.24 -6.45
CA LEU A 84 17.38 17.36 -7.21
C LEU A 84 18.69 17.89 -6.60
N LYS A 85 18.71 18.10 -5.27
CA LYS A 85 19.92 18.51 -4.54
C LYS A 85 21.05 17.51 -4.74
N SER A 86 20.78 16.21 -4.56
CA SER A 86 21.79 15.16 -4.74
C SER A 86 22.37 15.12 -6.16
N MET A 87 21.55 15.37 -7.19
CA MET A 87 22.00 15.45 -8.59
C MET A 87 22.84 16.70 -8.85
N THR A 88 22.49 17.85 -8.25
CA THR A 88 23.30 19.07 -8.40
C THR A 88 24.66 18.96 -7.73
N TYR A 89 24.76 18.31 -6.56
CA TYR A 89 26.04 18.08 -5.90
C TYR A 89 26.95 17.17 -6.75
N ARG A 90 26.41 16.06 -7.28
CA ARG A 90 27.17 15.17 -8.18
C ARG A 90 27.68 15.88 -9.44
N LYS A 91 26.84 16.71 -10.07
CA LYS A 91 27.25 17.50 -11.25
C LYS A 91 28.36 18.49 -10.92
N GLN A 92 28.29 19.19 -9.79
CA GLN A 92 29.34 20.13 -9.38
C GLN A 92 30.69 19.45 -9.18
N ASP A 93 30.70 18.25 -8.58
CA ASP A 93 31.91 17.46 -8.43
C ASP A 93 32.48 17.04 -9.80
N ASP A 94 31.65 16.56 -10.72
CA ASP A 94 32.07 16.20 -12.08
C ASP A 94 32.68 17.39 -12.83
N TYR A 95 32.07 18.58 -12.77
CA TYR A 95 32.63 19.80 -13.38
C TYR A 95 33.98 20.20 -12.77
N LYS A 96 34.16 19.98 -11.46
CA LYS A 96 35.41 20.27 -10.76
C LYS A 96 36.52 19.28 -11.14
N TYR A 97 36.18 18.00 -11.36
CA TYR A 97 37.11 16.98 -11.86
C TYR A 97 37.49 17.20 -13.32
N GLN A 98 36.54 17.58 -14.18
CA GLN A 98 36.79 17.89 -15.60
C GLN A 98 37.73 19.09 -15.75
N ARG A 99 37.55 20.15 -14.96
CA ARG A 99 38.39 21.37 -15.00
C ARG A 99 39.85 21.10 -14.60
N LYS A 100 40.11 20.08 -13.78
CA LYS A 100 41.48 19.66 -13.43
C LYS A 100 42.17 18.83 -14.52
N ARG A 101 41.41 18.12 -15.38
CA ARG A 101 41.95 17.37 -16.53
C ARG A 101 42.23 18.23 -17.75
N SER A 102 41.52 19.35 -17.91
CA SER A 102 41.69 20.27 -19.05
C SER A 102 42.86 21.25 -18.93
N HIS A 103 43.72 21.13 -17.91
CA HIS A 103 44.93 21.97 -17.75
C HIS A 103 46.15 21.42 -18.50
N THR A 104 45.94 20.54 -19.49
CA THR A 104 46.99 20.13 -20.42
C THR A 104 47.15 21.23 -21.48
N PRO A 105 48.36 21.79 -21.68
CA PRO A 105 48.57 22.81 -22.70
C PRO A 105 48.29 22.20 -24.08
N PRO A 106 47.67 22.94 -25.02
CA PRO A 106 47.43 22.44 -26.35
C PRO A 106 48.78 22.09 -26.99
N ARG A 107 48.96 20.83 -27.41
CA ARG A 107 50.11 20.41 -28.21
C ARG A 107 50.13 21.28 -29.48
N LYS A 108 51.17 22.10 -29.65
CA LYS A 108 51.44 22.82 -30.90
C LYS A 108 51.42 21.81 -32.04
N LYS A 109 50.51 22.00 -33.01
CA LYS A 109 50.57 21.28 -34.28
C LYS A 109 51.83 21.77 -34.99
N HIS A 110 52.72 20.84 -35.31
CA HIS A 110 53.91 21.11 -36.11
C HIS A 110 53.43 21.22 -37.56
N ASP A 111 53.40 22.44 -38.10
CA ASP A 111 53.24 22.65 -39.52
C ASP A 111 54.54 22.19 -40.21
N TYR A 112 54.43 21.17 -41.05
CA TYR A 112 55.43 20.83 -42.05
C TYR A 112 54.77 21.08 -43.41
N ASN A 113 55.10 22.22 -44.00
CA ASN A 113 55.12 22.36 -45.45
C ASN A 113 56.59 22.33 -45.84
N ASP A 114 56.99 21.37 -46.67
CA ASP A 114 57.68 21.65 -47.92
C ASP A 114 57.89 20.35 -48.72
N ASP A 115 57.45 20.44 -49.99
CA ASP A 115 58.02 19.85 -51.19
C ASP A 115 58.12 18.33 -51.37
N GLU A 116 57.25 17.78 -52.23
CA GLU A 116 57.75 17.06 -53.40
C GLU A 116 56.75 17.01 -54.57
N LEU A 117 57.11 17.72 -55.64
CA LEU A 117 56.58 17.60 -56.99
C LEU A 117 56.90 16.20 -57.56
N SER A 118 56.01 15.21 -57.49
CA SER A 118 56.06 14.08 -58.44
C SER A 118 54.83 13.18 -58.37
N SER A 119 53.80 13.48 -59.17
CA SER A 119 53.06 12.48 -59.97
C SER A 119 51.83 13.12 -60.62
N LYS A 120 52.10 13.82 -61.73
CA LYS A 120 51.16 13.80 -62.87
C LYS A 120 51.04 12.34 -63.36
N ARG A 121 49.85 12.00 -63.89
CA ARG A 121 49.44 10.76 -64.60
C ARG A 121 48.70 9.80 -63.64
N MET A 122 47.43 9.44 -63.84
CA MET A 122 46.65 9.31 -65.07
C MET A 122 45.14 9.57 -64.85
N LYS A 123 44.50 10.11 -65.89
CA LYS A 123 43.07 9.94 -66.15
C LYS A 123 42.79 8.50 -66.63
N LYS A 124 41.71 7.88 -66.17
CA LYS A 124 40.81 6.96 -66.90
C LYS A 124 39.75 6.45 -65.90
N ASP A 125 38.53 6.95 -65.95
CA ASP A 125 37.39 6.56 -66.81
C ASP A 125 36.57 5.40 -66.25
N LYS A 126 35.26 5.68 -66.15
CA LYS A 126 34.07 4.82 -65.97
C LYS A 126 33.82 4.14 -64.62
#